data_AF-A0A2V9BAF1-F1
#
_entry.id   AF-A0A2V9BAF1-F1
#
_cell.length_a   1.000
_cell.length_b   1.000
_cell.length_c   1.000
_cell.angle_alpha   90.00
_cell.angle_beta   90.00
_cell.angle_gamma   90.00
#
_symmetry.space_group_name_H-M   'P 1'
#
loop_
_entity.id
_entity.type
_entity.pdbx_description
1 polymer ?
#
loop_
_entity_poly.entity_id
_entity_poly.type
_entity_poly.pdbx_seq_one_letter_code
_entity_poly.pdbx_strand_id
1 'polypeptide(L)' 'PFVAINCSAIPESLMESEIFGHERGAFTGAAERRIGCFELADGGTLLLDEIGEMPAPTQAKLLRVLEDRKV' A
#
# COMPACT_ATOMS: atom_id res chain seq x y z
N PRO A 1 -11.20 -9.44 -7.14
CA PRO A 1 -11.00 -9.43 -5.67
C PRO A 1 -11.46 -8.10 -5.07
N PHE A 2 -11.98 -8.05 -3.85
CA PHE A 2 -12.28 -6.79 -3.17
C PHE A 2 -11.44 -6.73 -1.89
N VAL A 3 -10.62 -5.69 -1.77
CA VAL A 3 -9.78 -5.43 -0.61
C VAL A 3 -10.18 -4.08 -0.07
N ALA A 4 -10.52 -4.02 1.22
CA ALA A 4 -10.79 -2.75 1.90
C ALA A 4 -9.78 -2.59 3.02
N ILE A 5 -9.22 -1.39 3.11
CA ILE A 5 -8.33 -1.00 4.20
C ILE A 5 -8.77 0.33 4.78
N ASN A 6 -8.58 0.47 6.09
CA ASN A 6 -8.72 1.75 6.75
C ASN A 6 -7.33 2.32 7.02
N CYS A 7 -7.00 3.45 6.40
CA CYS A 7 -5.67 4.05 6.51
C CYS A 7 -5.36 4.52 7.94
N SER A 8 -6.36 4.94 8.72
CA SER A 8 -6.17 5.34 10.12
C SER A 8 -5.74 4.20 11.04
N ALA A 9 -6.00 2.95 10.64
CA ALA A 9 -5.63 1.76 11.40
C ALA A 9 -4.19 1.28 11.13
N ILE A 10 -3.51 1.86 10.14
CA ILE A 10 -2.16 1.44 9.74
C ILE A 10 -1.15 2.45 10.31
N PRO A 11 -0.15 2.01 11.09
CA PRO A 11 0.92 2.89 11.53
C PRO A 11 1.64 3.54 10.34
N GLU A 12 1.91 4.84 10.42
CA GLU A 12 2.56 5.62 9.35
C GLU A 12 3.84 4.95 8.82
N SER A 13 4.66 4.39 9.71
CA SER A 13 5.91 3.70 9.35
C SER A 13 5.72 2.41 8.54
N LEU A 14 4.53 1.81 8.59
CA LEU A 14 4.19 0.58 7.88
C LEU A 14 3.29 0.84 6.66
N MET A 15 2.69 2.02 6.55
CA MET A 15 1.73 2.36 5.49
C MET A 15 2.23 1.98 4.10
N GLU A 16 3.44 2.41 3.75
CA GLU A 16 4.00 2.11 2.43
C GLU A 16 4.11 0.61 2.17
N SER A 17 4.64 -0.14 3.15
CA SER A 17 4.79 -1.58 3.05
C SER A 17 3.44 -2.31 2.95
N GLU A 18 2.39 -1.84 3.63
CA GLU A 18 1.07 -2.48 3.55
C GLU A 18 0.41 -2.22 2.20
N ILE A 19 0.55 -1.00 1.67
CA ILE A 19 -0.07 -0.58 0.41
C ILE A 19 0.62 -1.26 -0.78
N PHE A 20 1.95 -1.16 -0.86
CA PHE A 20 2.74 -1.55 -2.03
C PHE A 20 3.48 -2.88 -1.85
N GLY A 21 3.56 -3.40 -0.63
CA GLY A 21 4.38 -4.57 -0.32
C GLY A 21 5.86 -4.22 -0.19
N HIS A 22 6.66 -5.23 0.10
CA HIS A 22 8.11 -5.13 0.10
C HIS A 22 8.75 -6.48 -0.16
N GLU A 23 9.96 -6.44 -0.71
CA GLU A 23 10.81 -7.61 -0.81
C GLU A 23 11.64 -7.81 0.46
N ARG A 24 12.04 -9.06 0.70
CA ARG A 24 12.94 -9.38 1.81
C ARG A 24 14.23 -8.55 1.71
N GLY A 25 14.56 -7.85 2.79
CA GLY A 25 15.74 -6.98 2.86
C GLY A 25 15.56 -5.57 2.29
N ALA A 26 14.33 -5.16 1.92
CA ALA A 26 14.05 -3.80 1.46
C ALA A 26 14.36 -2.73 2.52
N PHE A 27 14.26 -3.07 3.81
CA PHE A 27 14.64 -2.21 4.94
C PHE A 27 15.08 -3.05 6.15
N THR A 28 15.67 -2.41 7.16
CA THR A 28 16.06 -3.07 8.42
C THR A 28 14.82 -3.62 9.13
N GLY A 29 14.68 -4.95 9.14
CA GLY A 29 13.51 -5.64 9.70
C GLY A 29 12.59 -6.32 8.66
N ALA A 30 12.83 -6.11 7.35
CA ALA A 30 12.15 -6.83 6.27
C ALA A 30 12.63 -8.28 6.16
N ALA A 31 12.23 -9.13 7.12
CA ALA A 31 12.68 -10.52 7.22
C ALA A 31 12.10 -11.42 6.11
N GLU A 32 10.94 -11.06 5.57
CA GLU A 32 10.21 -11.83 4.56
C GLU A 32 9.66 -10.91 3.47
N ARG A 33 9.27 -11.50 2.33
CA ARG A 33 8.53 -10.77 1.29
C ARG A 33 7.10 -10.58 1.77
N ARG A 34 6.55 -9.39 1.58
CA ARG A 34 5.14 -9.09 1.84
C ARG A 34 4.45 -8.56 0.60
N ILE A 35 3.34 -9.21 0.26
CA ILE A 35 2.45 -8.80 -0.83
C ILE A 35 1.64 -7.58 -0.36
N GLY A 36 1.63 -6.52 -1.18
CA GLY A 36 0.89 -5.29 -0.88
C GLY A 36 -0.60 -5.39 -1.19
N CYS A 37 -1.39 -4.47 -0.65
CA CYS A 37 -2.83 -4.38 -0.88
C CYS A 37 -3.19 -4.20 -2.35
N PHE A 38 -2.36 -3.49 -3.13
CA PHE A 38 -2.54 -3.37 -4.57
C PHE A 38 -2.46 -4.71 -5.30
N GLU A 39 -1.45 -5.52 -4.99
CA GLU A 39 -1.25 -6.84 -5.59
C GLU A 39 -2.35 -7.83 -5.13
N LEU A 40 -2.81 -7.73 -3.86
CA LEU A 40 -3.96 -8.50 -3.37
C LEU A 40 -5.28 -8.14 -4.07
N ALA A 41 -5.43 -6.87 -4.46
CA ALA A 41 -6.61 -6.36 -5.14
C ALA A 41 -6.52 -6.47 -6.68
N ASP A 42 -5.48 -7.11 -7.22
CA ASP A 42 -5.27 -7.19 -8.66
C ASP A 42 -6.47 -7.79 -9.40
N GLY A 43 -6.79 -7.20 -10.56
CA GLY A 43 -8.00 -7.49 -11.33
C GLY A 43 -9.31 -7.21 -10.59
N GLY A 44 -9.26 -6.41 -9.51
CA GLY A 44 -10.35 -6.20 -8.57
C GLY A 44 -10.56 -4.73 -8.18
N THR A 45 -10.86 -4.50 -6.91
CA THR A 45 -11.09 -3.16 -6.36
C THR A 45 -10.45 -3.05 -4.98
N LEU A 46 -9.63 -2.01 -4.81
CA LEU A 46 -9.06 -1.60 -3.55
C LEU A 46 -9.83 -0.38 -3.02
N LEU A 47 -10.46 -0.51 -1.86
CA LEU A 47 -11.08 0.60 -1.14
C LEU A 47 -10.10 1.13 -0.10
N LEU A 48 -9.82 2.43 -0.17
CA LEU A 48 -9.00 3.18 0.78
C LEU A 48 -9.92 4.06 1.63
N ASP A 49 -10.28 3.60 2.82
CA ASP A 49 -11.04 4.38 3.79
C ASP A 49 -10.11 5.29 4.60
N GLU A 50 -10.63 6.44 5.05
CA GLU A 50 -9.86 7.48 5.75
C GLU A 50 -8.56 7.89 5.02
N ILE A 51 -8.62 8.06 3.69
CA ILE A 51 -7.44 8.37 2.85
C ILE A 51 -6.67 9.63 3.28
N GLY A 52 -7.31 10.55 4.01
CA GLY A 52 -6.66 11.73 4.59
C GLY A 52 -5.56 11.40 5.60
N GLU A 53 -5.62 10.24 6.25
CA GLU A 53 -4.61 9.74 7.19
C GLU A 53 -3.39 9.12 6.48
N MET A 54 -3.44 8.99 5.15
CA MET A 54 -2.29 8.51 4.39
C MET A 54 -1.17 9.57 4.37
N PRO A 55 0.08 9.23 4.71
CA PRO A 55 1.20 10.17 4.67
C PRO A 55 1.45 10.70 3.26
N ALA A 56 1.83 11.98 3.15
CA ALA A 56 2.07 12.64 1.86
C ALA A 56 3.06 11.88 0.93
N PRO A 57 4.16 11.27 1.43
CA PRO A 57 5.05 10.47 0.58
C PRO A 57 4.35 9.24 -0.04
N THR A 58 3.45 8.59 0.70
CA THR A 58 2.67 7.45 0.23
C THR A 58 1.61 7.90 -0.78
N GLN A 59 0.95 9.04 -0.54
CA GLN A 59 -0.01 9.63 -1.49
C GLN A 59 0.64 9.93 -2.85
N ALA A 60 1.88 10.43 -2.86
CA ALA A 60 2.61 10.67 -4.11
C ALA A 60 2.87 9.37 -4.90
N LYS A 61 3.15 8.25 -4.22
CA LYS A 61 3.29 6.93 -4.86
C LYS A 61 1.96 6.38 -5.33
N LEU A 62 0.91 6.55 -4.54
CA LEU A 62 -0.47 6.19 -4.91
C LEU A 62 -0.87 6.89 -6.21
N LEU A 63 -0.60 8.19 -6.33
CA LEU A 63 -0.90 8.96 -7.53
C LEU A 63 -0.22 8.37 -8.77
N ARG A 64 1.07 8.01 -8.67
CA ARG A 64 1.79 7.35 -9.79
C ARG A 64 1.14 6.05 -10.22
N VAL A 65 0.72 5.22 -9.26
CA VAL A 65 0.02 3.96 -9.57
C VAL A 65 -1.29 4.21 -10.31
N LEU A 66 -2.05 5.23 -9.89
CA LEU A 66 -3.32 5.59 -10.54
C LEU A 66 -3.12 6.17 -11.95
N GLU A 67 -2.07 6.96 -12.15
CA GLU A 67 -1.71 7.56 -13.45
C GLU A 67 -1.23 6.49 -14.45
N ASP A 68 -0.28 5.65 -14.02
CA ASP A 68 0.36 4.66 -14.89
C ASP A 68 -0.47 3.37 -15.05
N ARG A 69 -1.45 3.16 -14.17
CA ARG A 69 -2.18 1.89 -14.00
C ARG A 69 -1.24 0.70 -13.79
N LYS A 70 -0.13 0.93 -13.09
CA LYS A 70 0.91 -0.08 -12.81
C LYS A 70 1.30 -0.02 -11.34
N VAL A 71 1.55 -1.19 -10.77
CA VAL A 71 2.01 -1.41 -9.40
C VAL A 71 3.34 -2.15 -9.49
#